data_AF-A0A1K1MXS1-F1
#
_entry.id   AF-A0A1K1MXS1-F1
#
_cell.length_a   1.000
_cell.length_b   1.000
_cell.length_c   1.000
_cell.angle_alpha   90.00
_cell.angle_beta   90.00
_cell.angle_gamma   90.00
#
_symmetry.space_group_name_H-M   'P 1'
#
loop_
_entity.id
_entity.type
_entity.pdbx_description
1 polymer ?
#
loop_
_entity_poly.entity_id
_entity_poly.type
_entity_poly.pdbx_seq_one_letter_code
_entity_poly.pdbx_strand_id
1 'polypeptide(L)'
;MPSHLDSRRKTAIYVLASFSLGVLLTASLLWHGPRPAPSQAVAPEPAAARSAPTQGEPAKRPEPLSLWGDMPDGDTEGDADAAAWPDDAPTPEQVFTDQPEAMRKALSRLAPRTPGKPNLYAIAVGADGSEDVFRNEAEYVDAVVGKRFASPGHTVILENNPATLTTRPLASWTNLEAALGGLAKVMDPREDVLLLYIATHGSSDHTLLIDMDPIPLDQIDPDGLADILSKQPFRWKVVVVNACYSGGFVPKLRGAGTLVLTAARSDRTSFGCGADSDITYFGRAWLAHGLSATPDFIEAFGKAKAEIAGWEKRDALEPSEPQIDVGAGIESKLDAWRKAARIGPPVPFQPAH
;
A
#
# COMPACT_ATOMS: atom_id res chain seq x y z
N MET A 1 -23.94 -60.17 -31.04
CA MET A 1 -23.45 -58.78 -31.00
C MET A 1 -23.56 -58.28 -29.56
N PRO A 2 -22.46 -58.24 -28.79
CA PRO A 2 -22.47 -57.70 -27.44
C PRO A 2 -22.21 -56.19 -27.46
N SER A 3 -23.06 -55.44 -26.78
CA SER A 3 -22.95 -53.99 -26.59
C SER A 3 -21.83 -53.67 -25.60
N HIS A 4 -20.87 -52.87 -26.04
CA HIS A 4 -19.85 -52.30 -25.15
C HIS A 4 -20.45 -51.06 -24.47
N LEU A 5 -20.75 -51.17 -23.18
CA LEU A 5 -21.04 -50.02 -22.33
C LEU A 5 -19.77 -49.21 -22.08
N ASP A 6 -19.89 -47.90 -22.33
CA ASP A 6 -18.85 -46.87 -22.26
C ASP A 6 -18.11 -46.83 -20.91
N SER A 7 -16.78 -46.76 -20.98
CA SER A 7 -15.84 -46.74 -19.85
C SER A 7 -16.13 -45.60 -18.86
N ARG A 8 -16.69 -44.48 -19.34
CA ARG A 8 -17.04 -43.33 -18.50
C ARG A 8 -18.15 -43.61 -17.48
N ARG A 9 -19.06 -44.55 -17.77
CA ARG A 9 -20.10 -44.96 -16.81
C ARG A 9 -19.56 -45.83 -15.67
N LYS A 10 -18.49 -46.59 -15.90
CA LYS A 10 -17.87 -47.44 -14.86
C LYS A 10 -17.19 -46.58 -13.80
N THR A 11 -16.44 -45.56 -14.20
CA THR A 11 -15.76 -44.65 -13.27
C THR A 11 -16.73 -43.86 -12.39
N ALA A 12 -17.86 -43.42 -12.94
CA ALA A 12 -18.90 -42.72 -12.18
C ALA A 12 -19.55 -43.61 -11.10
N ILE A 13 -19.75 -44.91 -11.39
CA ILE A 13 -20.32 -45.87 -10.43
C ILE A 13 -19.36 -46.12 -9.25
N TYR A 14 -18.07 -46.24 -9.50
CA TYR A 14 -17.08 -46.44 -8.42
C TYR A 14 -16.93 -45.21 -7.52
N VAL A 15 -16.99 -44.00 -8.09
CA VAL A 15 -16.93 -42.76 -7.30
C VAL A 15 -18.17 -42.60 -6.41
N LEU A 16 -19.37 -42.84 -6.95
CA LEU A 16 -20.63 -42.79 -6.17
C LEU A 16 -20.69 -43.86 -5.06
N ALA A 17 -20.18 -45.07 -5.33
CA ALA A 17 -20.10 -46.13 -4.32
C ALA A 17 -19.15 -45.78 -3.17
N SER A 18 -18.02 -45.15 -3.46
CA SER A 18 -17.04 -44.73 -2.44
C SER A 18 -17.54 -43.61 -1.53
N PHE A 19 -18.32 -42.67 -2.08
CA PHE A 19 -18.93 -41.58 -1.29
C PHE A 19 -20.02 -42.09 -0.34
N SER A 20 -20.81 -43.06 -0.80
CA SER A 20 -21.89 -43.66 -0.01
C SER A 20 -21.35 -44.46 1.19
N LEU A 21 -20.21 -45.12 1.04
CA LEU A 21 -19.56 -45.87 2.12
C LEU A 21 -18.98 -44.95 3.20
N GLY A 22 -18.42 -43.80 2.81
CA GLY A 22 -17.89 -42.80 3.74
C GLY A 22 -18.96 -42.15 4.61
N VAL A 23 -20.12 -41.82 4.02
CA VAL A 23 -21.26 -41.20 4.74
C VAL A 23 -21.89 -42.17 5.73
N LEU A 24 -21.96 -43.47 5.42
CA LEU A 24 -22.47 -44.49 6.35
C LEU A 24 -21.51 -44.74 7.52
N LEU A 25 -20.20 -44.64 7.31
CA LEU A 25 -19.21 -44.82 8.36
C LEU A 25 -19.24 -43.65 9.38
N THR A 26 -19.35 -42.41 8.89
CA THR A 26 -19.46 -41.22 9.76
C THR A 26 -20.77 -41.18 10.53
N ALA A 27 -21.90 -41.54 9.91
CA ALA A 27 -23.18 -41.65 10.59
C ALA A 27 -23.18 -42.75 11.68
N SER A 28 -22.52 -43.88 11.45
CA SER A 28 -22.41 -44.97 12.43
C SER A 28 -21.58 -44.57 13.65
N LEU A 29 -20.45 -43.86 13.45
CA LEU A 29 -19.60 -43.34 14.52
C LEU A 29 -20.33 -42.28 15.38
N LEU A 30 -21.21 -41.48 14.79
CA LEU A 30 -22.01 -40.49 15.52
C LEU A 30 -23.14 -41.13 16.33
N TRP A 31 -23.69 -42.26 15.88
CA TRP A 31 -24.82 -42.92 16.53
C TRP A 31 -24.41 -43.97 17.57
N HIS A 32 -23.27 -44.64 17.36
CA HIS A 32 -22.79 -45.75 18.19
C HIS A 32 -21.42 -45.49 18.83
N GLY A 33 -20.85 -44.29 18.66
CA GLY A 33 -19.60 -43.90 19.29
C GLY A 33 -19.72 -43.83 20.83
N PRO A 34 -18.61 -44.03 21.57
CA PRO A 34 -18.62 -43.98 23.03
C PRO A 34 -19.11 -42.61 23.52
N ARG A 35 -20.09 -42.60 24.41
CA ARG A 35 -20.54 -41.36 25.07
C ARG A 35 -19.43 -40.84 26.00
N PRO A 36 -19.14 -39.53 26.01
CA PRO A 36 -18.23 -38.95 27.00
C PRO A 36 -18.79 -39.14 28.42
N ALA A 37 -17.92 -39.48 29.36
CA ALA A 37 -18.27 -39.70 30.76
C ALA A 37 -18.77 -38.39 31.41
N PRO A 38 -19.75 -38.45 32.32
CA PRO A 38 -20.23 -37.28 33.02
C PRO A 38 -19.15 -36.74 33.97
N SER A 39 -18.84 -35.45 33.86
CA SER A 39 -18.01 -34.72 34.82
C SER A 39 -18.67 -34.76 36.19
N GLN A 40 -17.99 -35.30 37.19
CA GLN A 40 -18.45 -35.25 38.58
C GLN A 40 -18.46 -33.81 39.07
N ALA A 41 -19.62 -33.35 39.54
CA ALA A 41 -19.78 -32.12 40.29
C ALA A 41 -19.20 -32.32 41.69
N VAL A 42 -18.21 -31.50 42.06
CA VAL A 42 -17.74 -31.40 43.45
C VAL A 42 -18.69 -30.47 44.20
N ALA A 43 -19.33 -30.99 45.25
CA ALA A 43 -20.18 -30.24 46.17
C ALA A 43 -19.34 -29.40 47.16
N PRO A 44 -19.89 -28.31 47.73
CA PRO A 44 -19.15 -27.38 48.57
C PRO A 44 -19.11 -27.84 50.04
N GLU A 45 -18.00 -27.59 50.74
CA GLU A 45 -17.90 -27.67 52.20
C GLU A 45 -17.55 -26.30 52.82
N PRO A 46 -17.88 -26.08 54.11
CA PRO A 46 -18.31 -24.79 54.63
C PRO A 46 -17.18 -23.89 55.17
N ALA A 47 -17.51 -22.60 55.28
CA ALA A 47 -16.65 -21.53 55.76
C ALA A 47 -16.27 -21.65 57.25
N ALA A 48 -14.99 -21.42 57.54
CA ALA A 48 -14.49 -20.99 58.85
C ALA A 48 -13.52 -19.81 58.67
N ALA A 49 -13.52 -18.90 59.64
CA ALA A 49 -13.15 -17.50 59.49
C ALA A 49 -11.73 -17.13 59.94
N ARG A 50 -11.24 -16.00 59.37
CA ARG A 50 -10.14 -15.09 59.80
C ARG A 50 -8.72 -15.63 59.55
N SER A 51 -7.77 -14.87 58.99
CA SER A 51 -7.42 -13.45 59.17
C SER A 51 -6.63 -12.88 57.96
N ALA A 52 -6.74 -11.56 57.72
CA ALA A 52 -5.95 -10.81 56.71
C ALA A 52 -4.45 -10.74 57.09
N PRO A 53 -3.53 -10.57 56.11
CA PRO A 53 -3.09 -9.19 55.82
C PRO A 53 -2.68 -8.88 54.36
N THR A 54 -2.57 -7.56 54.13
CA THR A 54 -1.73 -6.82 53.17
C THR A 54 -2.10 -6.79 51.68
N GLN A 55 -2.33 -5.56 51.21
CA GLN A 55 -2.50 -5.15 49.82
C GLN A 55 -1.23 -5.42 49.01
N GLY A 56 -1.40 -6.09 47.86
CA GLY A 56 -0.38 -6.23 46.82
C GLY A 56 -0.94 -5.68 45.50
N GLU A 57 -0.11 -4.90 44.82
CA GLU A 57 -0.28 -4.27 43.50
C GLU A 57 -0.97 -5.16 42.44
N PRO A 58 -1.78 -4.60 41.52
CA PRO A 58 -2.27 -5.36 40.38
C PRO A 58 -1.12 -5.61 39.38
N ALA A 59 -0.92 -6.87 39.04
CA ALA A 59 0.05 -7.33 38.06
C ALA A 59 -0.21 -6.68 36.68
N LYS A 60 0.85 -6.10 36.09
CA LYS A 60 0.89 -5.59 34.71
C LYS A 60 0.54 -6.72 33.73
N ARG A 61 -0.34 -6.40 32.78
CA ARG A 61 -0.69 -7.22 31.62
C ARG A 61 0.54 -7.31 30.71
N PRO A 62 0.89 -8.48 30.12
CA PRO A 62 2.00 -8.54 29.20
C PRO A 62 1.66 -7.75 27.93
N GLU A 63 2.55 -6.81 27.58
CA GLU A 63 2.49 -6.04 26.32
C GLU A 63 2.72 -6.96 25.12
N PRO A 64 2.11 -6.67 23.95
CA PRO A 64 2.44 -7.40 22.74
C PRO A 64 3.89 -7.09 22.33
N LEU A 65 4.66 -8.14 22.05
CA LEU A 65 6.03 -8.08 21.58
C LEU A 65 6.13 -7.20 20.32
N SER A 66 6.72 -6.01 20.46
CA SER A 66 7.22 -5.22 19.36
C SER A 66 8.44 -5.92 18.75
N LEU A 67 8.37 -6.20 17.45
CA LEU A 67 9.44 -6.82 16.66
C LEU A 67 10.37 -5.78 16.01
N TRP A 68 10.53 -4.63 16.65
CA TRP A 68 11.33 -3.51 16.15
C TRP A 68 12.53 -3.37 17.09
N GLY A 69 13.71 -3.75 16.58
CA GLY A 69 14.93 -3.91 17.37
C GLY A 69 15.44 -2.62 18.01
N ASP A 70 15.87 -2.78 19.26
CA ASP A 70 16.55 -1.86 20.17
C ASP A 70 17.36 -0.73 19.52
N MET A 71 16.93 0.52 19.74
CA MET A 71 17.79 1.70 19.76
C MET A 71 18.18 2.02 21.22
N PRO A 72 19.40 2.53 21.49
CA PRO A 72 19.87 2.69 22.86
C PRO A 72 19.13 3.84 23.57
N ASP A 73 18.64 3.54 24.77
CA ASP A 73 17.95 4.45 25.68
C ASP A 73 18.81 5.70 25.96
N GLY A 74 18.35 6.84 25.44
CA GLY A 74 18.73 8.17 25.89
C GLY A 74 17.54 8.77 26.62
N ASP A 75 17.66 8.88 27.94
CA ASP A 75 16.66 9.45 28.83
C ASP A 75 16.31 10.89 28.43
N THR A 76 15.21 11.07 27.69
CA THR A 76 14.47 12.32 27.60
C THR A 76 12.98 12.00 27.60
N GLU A 77 12.30 12.32 28.70
CA GLU A 77 10.85 12.47 28.76
C GLU A 77 10.41 13.43 27.65
N GLY A 78 9.67 12.87 26.70
CA GLY A 78 9.17 13.55 25.52
C GLY A 78 8.48 12.48 24.69
N ASP A 79 7.24 12.15 25.06
CA ASP A 79 6.32 11.44 24.19
C ASP A 79 6.27 12.24 22.87
N ALA A 80 7.00 11.76 21.87
CA ALA A 80 6.90 12.31 20.52
C ALA A 80 5.56 11.81 19.99
N ASP A 81 4.57 12.70 20.10
CA ASP A 81 3.17 12.49 19.73
C ASP A 81 3.05 11.85 18.35
N ALA A 82 2.82 10.53 18.30
CA ALA A 82 2.02 9.96 17.22
C ALA A 82 0.71 10.76 17.23
N ALA A 83 0.40 11.47 16.15
CA ALA A 83 -0.70 12.42 16.12
C ALA A 83 -1.99 11.73 16.63
N ALA A 84 -2.38 12.07 17.86
CA ALA A 84 -3.51 11.43 18.52
C ALA A 84 -4.75 11.54 17.63
N TRP A 85 -5.52 10.47 17.53
CA TRP A 85 -6.76 10.45 16.75
C TRP A 85 -7.62 11.66 17.10
N PRO A 86 -8.08 12.48 16.14
CA PRO A 86 -8.76 13.72 16.46
C PRO A 86 -10.06 13.49 17.24
N ASP A 87 -10.29 14.27 18.30
CA ASP A 87 -11.48 14.15 19.17
C ASP A 87 -12.80 14.40 18.41
N ASP A 88 -12.74 15.19 17.32
CA ASP A 88 -13.88 15.55 16.47
C ASP A 88 -13.98 14.73 15.17
N ALA A 89 -13.09 13.75 14.98
CA ALA A 89 -13.15 12.82 13.85
C ALA A 89 -14.16 11.67 14.09
N PRO A 90 -14.64 11.01 13.03
CA PRO A 90 -15.33 9.73 13.17
C PRO A 90 -14.44 8.71 13.90
N THR A 91 -15.03 7.70 14.53
CA THR A 91 -14.23 6.65 15.17
C THR A 91 -13.42 5.85 14.12
N PRO A 92 -12.30 5.22 14.52
CA PRO A 92 -11.54 4.35 13.62
C PRO A 92 -12.39 3.28 12.92
N GLU A 93 -13.35 2.70 13.64
CA GLU A 93 -14.31 1.72 13.09
C GLU A 93 -15.24 2.34 12.03
N GLN A 94 -15.70 3.58 12.24
CA GLN A 94 -16.52 4.29 11.25
C GLN A 94 -15.71 4.59 9.99
N VAL A 95 -14.49 5.12 10.13
CA VAL A 95 -13.60 5.39 8.99
C VAL A 95 -13.33 4.11 8.19
N PHE A 96 -13.01 3.01 8.88
CA PHE A 96 -12.75 1.72 8.23
C PHE A 96 -13.99 1.17 7.50
N THR A 97 -15.17 1.26 8.13
CA THR A 97 -16.44 0.77 7.55
C THR A 97 -16.88 1.59 6.33
N ASP A 98 -16.54 2.89 6.29
CA ASP A 98 -16.92 3.80 5.21
C ASP A 98 -16.05 3.68 3.95
N GLN A 99 -14.94 2.94 4.00
CA GLN A 99 -13.98 2.82 2.88
C GLN A 99 -14.61 2.39 1.54
N PRO A 100 -15.56 1.43 1.47
CA PRO A 100 -16.21 1.10 0.20
C PRO A 100 -16.95 2.26 -0.45
N GLU A 101 -17.58 3.15 0.34
CA GLU A 101 -18.23 4.35 -0.18
C GLU A 101 -17.22 5.43 -0.54
N ALA A 102 -16.18 5.63 0.27
CA ALA A 102 -15.09 6.55 -0.05
C ALA A 102 -14.44 6.19 -1.40
N MET A 103 -14.16 4.90 -1.63
CA MET A 103 -13.64 4.40 -2.90
C MET A 103 -14.61 4.59 -4.06
N ARG A 104 -15.91 4.32 -3.89
CA ARG A 104 -16.92 4.60 -4.93
C ARG A 104 -16.95 6.07 -5.32
N LYS A 105 -16.93 6.98 -4.33
CA LYS A 105 -16.88 8.43 -4.56
C LYS A 105 -15.59 8.87 -5.25
N ALA A 106 -14.44 8.31 -4.87
CA ALA A 106 -13.16 8.62 -5.51
C ALA A 106 -13.14 8.18 -6.97
N LEU A 107 -13.56 6.94 -7.25
CA LEU A 107 -13.57 6.40 -8.60
C LEU A 107 -14.61 7.04 -9.52
N SER A 108 -15.76 7.51 -9.00
CA SER A 108 -16.78 8.17 -9.81
C SER A 108 -16.36 9.56 -10.32
N ARG A 109 -15.31 10.16 -9.72
CA ARG A 109 -14.71 11.43 -10.15
C ARG A 109 -13.69 11.27 -11.28
N LEU A 110 -13.32 10.05 -11.65
CA LEU A 110 -12.39 9.81 -12.74
C LEU A 110 -12.98 10.30 -14.06
N ALA A 111 -12.25 11.18 -14.73
CA ALA A 111 -12.62 11.63 -16.07
C ALA A 111 -12.36 10.51 -17.09
N PRO A 112 -13.21 10.40 -18.14
CA PRO A 112 -13.03 9.40 -19.18
C PRO A 112 -11.77 9.67 -19.99
N ARG A 113 -11.19 8.59 -20.54
CA ARG A 113 -10.01 8.70 -21.39
C ARG A 113 -10.32 9.54 -22.64
N THR A 114 -9.31 10.23 -23.17
CA THR A 114 -9.40 10.85 -24.49
C THR A 114 -9.05 9.81 -25.57
N PRO A 115 -9.97 9.45 -26.49
CA PRO A 115 -9.68 8.48 -27.54
C PRO A 115 -8.60 8.96 -28.53
N GLY A 116 -7.94 8.01 -29.19
CA GLY A 116 -6.98 8.29 -30.27
C GLY A 116 -5.58 8.75 -29.82
N LYS A 117 -5.32 8.82 -28.52
CA LYS A 117 -3.99 9.09 -27.96
C LYS A 117 -3.74 8.29 -26.66
N PRO A 118 -2.47 8.10 -26.25
CA PRO A 118 -2.15 7.63 -24.91
C PRO A 118 -2.63 8.65 -23.86
N ASN A 119 -3.26 8.17 -22.80
CA ASN A 119 -3.60 8.97 -21.61
C ASN A 119 -2.68 8.59 -20.45
N LEU A 120 -2.50 9.51 -19.51
CA LEU A 120 -1.85 9.22 -18.22
C LEU A 120 -2.94 9.20 -17.15
N TYR A 121 -2.98 8.13 -16.36
CA TYR A 121 -3.77 8.02 -15.14
C TYR A 121 -2.85 7.74 -13.97
N ALA A 122 -3.19 8.27 -12.80
CA ALA A 122 -2.35 8.16 -11.62
C ALA A 122 -3.10 7.56 -10.43
N ILE A 123 -2.36 6.81 -9.62
CA ILE A 123 -2.71 6.52 -8.23
C ILE A 123 -1.59 7.11 -7.39
N ALA A 124 -1.93 8.03 -6.51
CA ALA A 124 -1.01 8.64 -5.57
C ALA A 124 -1.33 8.12 -4.16
N VAL A 125 -0.33 7.60 -3.47
CA VAL A 125 -0.47 6.94 -2.16
C VAL A 125 0.45 7.64 -1.15
N GLY A 126 -0.14 8.28 -0.14
CA GLY A 126 0.57 8.75 1.05
C GLY A 126 0.18 7.87 2.23
N ALA A 127 1.05 6.95 2.64
CA ALA A 127 0.60 5.80 3.42
C ALA A 127 0.90 5.81 4.92
N ASP A 128 1.67 6.77 5.41
CA ASP A 128 1.86 6.96 6.85
C ASP A 128 1.16 8.24 7.30
N GLY A 129 0.19 8.09 8.21
CA GLY A 129 -0.60 9.20 8.76
C GLY A 129 0.06 9.98 9.89
N SER A 130 1.25 9.56 10.37
CA SER A 130 1.99 10.27 11.41
C SER A 130 2.72 11.51 10.90
N GLU A 131 3.03 11.59 9.59
CA GLU A 131 3.66 12.76 8.98
C GLU A 131 2.90 13.32 7.77
N ASP A 132 2.70 14.64 7.76
CA ASP A 132 2.02 15.37 6.68
C ASP A 132 2.74 15.30 5.33
N VAL A 133 4.05 15.03 5.33
CA VAL A 133 4.90 14.97 4.14
C VAL A 133 4.35 14.04 3.06
N PHE A 134 3.76 12.91 3.45
CA PHE A 134 3.28 11.90 2.51
C PHE A 134 1.94 12.29 1.88
N ARG A 135 1.01 12.87 2.67
CA ARG A 135 -0.19 13.56 2.16
C ARG A 135 0.20 14.65 1.16
N ASN A 136 1.13 15.53 1.55
CA ASN A 136 1.56 16.66 0.72
C ASN A 136 2.04 16.21 -0.65
N GLU A 137 2.84 15.14 -0.71
CA GLU A 137 3.29 14.57 -1.98
C GLU A 137 2.16 13.93 -2.78
N ALA A 138 1.28 13.16 -2.14
CA ALA A 138 0.17 12.50 -2.82
C ALA A 138 -0.80 13.51 -3.47
N GLU A 139 -1.13 14.59 -2.76
CA GLU A 139 -1.96 15.67 -3.31
C GLU A 139 -1.22 16.47 -4.39
N TYR A 140 0.08 16.67 -4.22
CA TYR A 140 0.90 17.36 -5.23
C TYR A 140 1.02 16.57 -6.54
N VAL A 141 1.04 15.22 -6.48
CA VAL A 141 0.95 14.37 -7.69
C VAL A 141 -0.31 14.70 -8.50
N ASP A 142 -1.48 14.86 -7.86
CA ASP A 142 -2.70 15.23 -8.59
C ASP A 142 -2.58 16.63 -9.23
N ALA A 143 -1.98 17.59 -8.52
CA ALA A 143 -1.75 18.92 -9.09
C ALA A 143 -0.85 18.86 -10.34
N VAL A 144 0.22 18.06 -10.30
CA VAL A 144 1.13 17.86 -11.44
C VAL A 144 0.41 17.14 -12.59
N VAL A 145 -0.28 16.03 -12.31
CA VAL A 145 -1.01 15.24 -13.33
C VAL A 145 -2.13 16.06 -13.97
N GLY A 146 -2.91 16.76 -13.16
CA GLY A 146 -4.03 17.57 -13.62
C GLY A 146 -3.59 18.80 -14.43
N LYS A 147 -2.60 19.55 -13.93
CA LYS A 147 -2.20 20.85 -14.50
C LYS A 147 -1.04 20.74 -15.49
N ARG A 148 0.11 20.20 -15.06
CA ARG A 148 1.32 20.10 -15.89
C ARG A 148 1.15 19.06 -17.00
N PHE A 149 0.54 17.93 -16.69
CA PHE A 149 0.32 16.85 -17.66
C PHE A 149 -1.06 16.88 -18.35
N ALA A 150 -1.84 17.94 -18.12
CA ALA A 150 -3.15 18.19 -18.73
C ALA A 150 -4.07 16.96 -18.70
N SER A 151 -4.08 16.26 -17.57
CA SER A 151 -4.91 15.08 -17.30
C SER A 151 -5.81 15.32 -16.08
N PRO A 152 -6.64 16.39 -16.07
CA PRO A 152 -7.49 16.71 -14.93
C PRO A 152 -8.50 15.58 -14.66
N GLY A 153 -8.66 15.21 -13.38
CA GLY A 153 -9.54 14.11 -12.98
C GLY A 153 -9.02 12.73 -13.35
N HIS A 154 -7.74 12.56 -13.65
CA HIS A 154 -7.13 11.25 -13.94
C HIS A 154 -6.36 10.65 -12.75
N THR A 155 -6.48 11.23 -11.56
CA THR A 155 -5.78 10.77 -10.35
C THR A 155 -6.78 10.21 -9.34
N VAL A 156 -6.45 9.06 -8.75
CA VAL A 156 -7.02 8.60 -7.48
C VAL A 156 -5.98 8.83 -6.40
N ILE A 157 -6.35 9.54 -5.35
CA ILE A 157 -5.51 9.74 -4.16
C ILE A 157 -5.99 8.77 -3.09
N LEU A 158 -5.07 7.98 -2.54
CA LEU A 158 -5.24 7.17 -1.34
C LEU A 158 -4.33 7.73 -0.27
N GLU A 159 -4.85 8.03 0.91
CA GLU A 159 -4.11 8.80 1.89
C GLU A 159 -4.46 8.41 3.30
N ASN A 160 -3.44 8.22 4.13
CA ASN A 160 -3.58 8.15 5.56
C ASN A 160 -3.15 9.49 6.13
N ASN A 161 -4.07 10.21 6.77
CA ASN A 161 -3.80 11.43 7.49
C ASN A 161 -5.02 11.79 8.37
N PRO A 162 -4.84 12.25 9.62
CA PRO A 162 -5.94 12.67 10.49
C PRO A 162 -6.88 13.72 9.87
N ALA A 163 -6.37 14.63 9.02
CA ALA A 163 -7.16 15.70 8.42
C ALA A 163 -8.06 15.23 7.25
N THR A 164 -7.83 14.03 6.71
CA THR A 164 -8.50 13.58 5.47
C THR A 164 -9.37 12.33 5.64
N LEU A 165 -9.58 11.90 6.89
CA LEU A 165 -10.37 10.70 7.27
C LEU A 165 -11.77 10.62 6.65
N THR A 166 -12.39 11.76 6.30
CA THR A 166 -13.74 11.82 5.71
C THR A 166 -13.76 12.28 4.24
N THR A 167 -12.62 12.71 3.70
CA THR A 167 -12.53 13.31 2.36
C THR A 167 -11.77 12.44 1.36
N ARG A 168 -10.84 11.61 1.85
CA ARG A 168 -10.02 10.70 1.05
C ARG A 168 -10.25 9.24 1.48
N PRO A 169 -10.19 8.27 0.55
CA PRO A 169 -10.04 6.87 0.92
C PRO A 169 -8.67 6.65 1.57
N LEU A 170 -8.61 5.78 2.56
CA LEU A 170 -7.36 5.40 3.23
C LEU A 170 -6.38 4.79 2.22
N ALA A 171 -5.10 5.10 2.40
CA ALA A 171 -4.03 4.29 1.84
C ALA A 171 -4.02 2.94 2.55
N SER A 172 -4.59 1.93 1.90
CA SER A 172 -4.60 0.55 2.37
C SER A 172 -4.41 -0.41 1.21
N TRP A 173 -3.96 -1.63 1.51
CA TRP A 173 -3.85 -2.70 0.52
C TRP A 173 -5.16 -2.88 -0.28
N THR A 174 -6.28 -3.02 0.44
CA THR A 174 -7.61 -3.24 -0.15
C THR A 174 -8.02 -2.09 -1.06
N ASN A 175 -7.79 -0.84 -0.64
CA ASN A 175 -8.13 0.33 -1.46
C ASN A 175 -7.18 0.50 -2.65
N LEU A 176 -5.91 0.13 -2.55
CA LEU A 176 -4.98 0.12 -3.67
C LEU A 176 -5.41 -0.88 -4.74
N GLU A 177 -5.78 -2.10 -4.36
CA GLU A 177 -6.32 -3.09 -5.29
C GLU A 177 -7.62 -2.60 -5.95
N ALA A 178 -8.53 -1.99 -5.17
CA ALA A 178 -9.76 -1.41 -5.69
C ALA A 178 -9.51 -0.22 -6.63
N ALA A 179 -8.52 0.64 -6.34
CA ALA A 179 -8.13 1.77 -7.17
C ALA A 179 -7.57 1.29 -8.51
N LEU A 180 -6.66 0.31 -8.49
CA LEU A 180 -6.12 -0.33 -9.68
C LEU A 180 -7.23 -0.94 -10.55
N GLY A 181 -8.14 -1.71 -9.94
CA GLY A 181 -9.30 -2.28 -10.65
C GLY A 181 -10.28 -1.23 -11.18
N GLY A 182 -10.40 -0.08 -10.50
CA GLY A 182 -11.20 1.06 -10.95
C GLY A 182 -10.58 1.75 -12.18
N LEU A 183 -9.28 2.02 -12.14
CA LEU A 183 -8.53 2.61 -13.27
C LEU A 183 -8.58 1.70 -14.51
N ALA A 184 -8.44 0.39 -14.32
CA ALA A 184 -8.50 -0.59 -15.41
C ALA A 184 -9.83 -0.55 -16.19
N LYS A 185 -10.92 -0.02 -15.59
CA LYS A 185 -12.23 0.13 -16.25
C LYS A 185 -12.36 1.40 -17.09
N VAL A 186 -11.60 2.45 -16.78
CA VAL A 186 -11.66 3.74 -17.49
C VAL A 186 -10.53 3.93 -18.51
N MET A 187 -9.41 3.23 -18.30
CA MET A 187 -8.25 3.20 -19.21
C MET A 187 -8.47 2.24 -20.39
N ASP A 188 -7.80 2.48 -21.52
CA ASP A 188 -7.41 1.40 -22.43
C ASP A 188 -6.04 0.88 -21.97
N PRO A 189 -5.97 -0.28 -21.30
CA PRO A 189 -4.73 -0.74 -20.67
C PRO A 189 -3.62 -1.10 -21.66
N ARG A 190 -3.90 -1.15 -22.97
CA ARG A 190 -2.90 -1.36 -24.03
C ARG A 190 -2.27 -0.05 -24.51
N GLU A 191 -2.97 1.07 -24.31
CA GLU A 191 -2.63 2.39 -24.86
C GLU A 191 -2.33 3.43 -23.79
N ASP A 192 -2.97 3.37 -22.63
CA ASP A 192 -2.82 4.36 -21.57
C ASP A 192 -1.71 3.94 -20.59
N VAL A 193 -1.12 4.91 -19.91
CA VAL A 193 -0.03 4.74 -18.94
C VAL A 193 -0.60 4.89 -17.52
N LEU A 194 -0.32 3.91 -16.66
CA LEU A 194 -0.51 4.03 -15.22
C LEU A 194 0.73 4.66 -14.59
N LEU A 195 0.57 5.70 -13.79
CA LEU A 195 1.55 6.19 -12.82
C LEU A 195 1.10 5.77 -11.41
N LEU A 196 1.83 4.87 -10.77
CA LEU A 196 1.66 4.57 -9.36
C LEU A 196 2.78 5.28 -8.59
N TYR A 197 2.42 6.21 -7.72
CA TYR A 197 3.34 6.92 -6.84
C TYR A 197 3.01 6.55 -5.40
N ILE A 198 3.95 5.96 -4.68
CA ILE A 198 3.81 5.60 -3.27
C ILE A 198 4.87 6.35 -2.47
N ALA A 199 4.46 7.09 -1.45
CA ALA A 199 5.33 7.76 -0.50
C ALA A 199 4.95 7.35 0.93
N THR A 200 5.93 6.85 1.66
CA THR A 200 5.82 6.40 3.06
C THR A 200 7.20 6.04 3.62
N HIS A 201 7.30 5.64 4.88
CA HIS A 201 8.50 4.99 5.40
C HIS A 201 8.70 3.57 4.86
N GLY A 202 9.92 3.09 4.97
CA GLY A 202 10.26 1.71 4.61
C GLY A 202 11.28 1.12 5.56
N SER A 203 11.23 -0.19 5.74
CA SER A 203 12.12 -0.94 6.62
C SER A 203 13.19 -1.71 5.85
N SER A 204 14.24 -2.16 6.54
CA SER A 204 15.39 -2.84 5.93
C SER A 204 15.07 -4.20 5.30
N ASP A 205 13.91 -4.78 5.62
CA ASP A 205 13.34 -5.96 4.96
C ASP A 205 12.52 -5.62 3.70
N HIS A 206 12.51 -4.34 3.29
CA HIS A 206 11.83 -3.79 2.12
C HIS A 206 10.31 -3.74 2.25
N THR A 207 9.77 -3.73 3.47
CA THR A 207 8.35 -3.48 3.70
C THR A 207 8.08 -1.96 3.69
N LEU A 208 6.98 -1.54 3.06
CA LEU A 208 6.46 -0.18 3.12
C LEU A 208 5.46 -0.05 4.26
N LEU A 209 5.63 1.00 5.06
CA LEU A 209 4.75 1.30 6.17
C LEU A 209 3.39 1.78 5.65
N ILE A 210 2.33 1.13 6.10
CA ILE A 210 0.95 1.56 5.88
C ILE A 210 0.34 1.78 7.26
N ASP A 211 0.20 3.03 7.67
CA ASP A 211 -0.21 3.38 9.02
C ASP A 211 -1.26 4.49 9.06
N MET A 212 -2.26 4.28 9.91
CA MET A 212 -3.27 5.24 10.33
C MET A 212 -3.78 4.79 11.70
N ASP A 213 -2.91 4.83 12.71
CA ASP A 213 -3.23 4.38 14.07
C ASP A 213 -4.56 4.99 14.56
N PRO A 214 -5.48 4.18 15.16
CA PRO A 214 -5.35 2.77 15.53
C PRO A 214 -5.99 1.79 14.55
N ILE A 215 -6.15 2.15 13.27
CA ILE A 215 -6.70 1.25 12.27
C ILE A 215 -5.65 0.20 11.88
N PRO A 216 -5.92 -1.11 12.04
CA PRO A 216 -4.98 -2.16 11.66
C PRO A 216 -4.94 -2.31 10.13
N LEU A 217 -3.88 -1.79 9.50
CA LEU A 217 -3.69 -1.84 8.05
C LEU A 217 -2.56 -2.80 7.67
N ASP A 218 -2.76 -3.51 6.55
CA ASP A 218 -1.76 -4.43 6.00
C ASP A 218 -0.60 -3.65 5.36
N GLN A 219 0.62 -4.03 5.71
CA GLN A 219 1.86 -3.49 5.17
C GLN A 219 2.07 -3.97 3.72
N ILE A 220 2.87 -3.25 2.92
CA ILE A 220 3.13 -3.61 1.52
C ILE A 220 4.57 -4.06 1.34
N ASP A 221 4.75 -5.32 0.94
CA ASP A 221 6.07 -5.86 0.56
C ASP A 221 6.27 -5.92 -0.98
N PRO A 222 7.50 -6.19 -1.48
CA PRO A 222 7.80 -6.24 -2.90
C PRO A 222 7.04 -7.32 -3.69
N ASP A 223 6.80 -8.48 -3.08
CA ASP A 223 6.09 -9.59 -3.72
C ASP A 223 4.59 -9.27 -3.83
N GLY A 224 4.03 -8.70 -2.78
CA GLY A 224 2.66 -8.27 -2.72
C GLY A 224 2.33 -7.17 -3.75
N LEU A 225 3.14 -6.12 -3.81
CA LEU A 225 2.93 -5.05 -4.79
C LEU A 225 3.04 -5.57 -6.23
N ALA A 226 3.99 -6.46 -6.51
CA ALA A 226 4.14 -7.09 -7.81
C ALA A 226 2.92 -7.96 -8.16
N ASP A 227 2.41 -8.74 -7.20
CA ASP A 227 1.24 -9.60 -7.40
C ASP A 227 -0.01 -8.78 -7.76
N ILE A 228 -0.36 -7.74 -6.99
CA ILE A 228 -1.54 -6.92 -7.30
C ILE A 228 -1.42 -6.19 -8.64
N LEU A 229 -0.22 -5.74 -9.02
CA LEU A 229 0.02 -5.12 -10.33
C LEU A 229 -0.05 -6.14 -11.48
N SER A 230 0.31 -7.39 -11.24
CA SER A 230 0.28 -8.47 -12.25
C SER A 230 -1.14 -8.94 -12.56
N LYS A 231 -2.06 -8.83 -11.59
CA LYS A 231 -3.49 -9.14 -11.74
C LYS A 231 -4.23 -8.13 -12.62
N GLN A 232 -3.61 -6.99 -12.93
CA GLN A 232 -4.20 -5.90 -13.70
C GLN A 232 -3.71 -5.90 -15.15
N PRO A 233 -4.56 -5.49 -16.11
CA PRO A 233 -4.22 -5.59 -17.53
C PRO A 233 -3.24 -4.53 -18.04
N PHE A 234 -2.73 -3.64 -17.18
CA PHE A 234 -1.89 -2.50 -17.57
C PHE A 234 -0.60 -2.95 -18.28
N ARG A 235 -0.47 -2.59 -19.56
CA ARG A 235 0.74 -2.84 -20.35
C ARG A 235 1.84 -1.82 -20.05
N TRP A 236 1.46 -0.58 -19.77
CA TRP A 236 2.39 0.53 -19.58
C TRP A 236 2.25 1.11 -18.19
N LYS A 237 3.33 1.01 -17.41
CA LYS A 237 3.33 1.35 -15.98
C LYS A 237 4.58 2.17 -15.65
N VAL A 238 4.41 3.17 -14.81
CA VAL A 238 5.46 3.89 -14.11
C VAL A 238 5.19 3.67 -12.64
N VAL A 239 6.09 2.99 -11.94
CA VAL A 239 5.96 2.70 -10.51
C VAL A 239 7.07 3.43 -9.78
N VAL A 240 6.68 4.34 -8.89
CA VAL A 240 7.58 5.16 -8.09
C VAL A 240 7.38 4.78 -6.63
N VAL A 241 8.45 4.27 -6.01
CA VAL A 241 8.46 3.88 -4.59
C VAL A 241 9.38 4.84 -3.85
N ASN A 242 8.79 5.82 -3.18
CA ASN A 242 9.47 6.82 -2.37
C ASN A 242 9.48 6.39 -0.90
N ALA A 243 10.48 5.61 -0.51
CA ALA A 243 10.69 5.13 0.85
C ALA A 243 12.16 4.73 1.09
N CYS A 244 12.55 4.60 2.35
CA CYS A 244 13.79 3.94 2.75
C CYS A 244 13.83 2.50 2.20
N TYR A 245 15.01 2.02 1.79
CA TYR A 245 15.24 0.68 1.26
C TYR A 245 14.41 0.29 0.02
N SER A 246 13.75 1.28 -0.62
CA SER A 246 12.83 1.10 -1.75
C SER A 246 13.45 0.41 -2.97
N GLY A 247 14.76 0.43 -3.12
CA GLY A 247 15.48 -0.35 -4.13
C GLY A 247 15.20 -1.85 -4.09
N GLY A 248 14.76 -2.38 -2.94
CA GLY A 248 14.31 -3.77 -2.79
C GLY A 248 13.11 -4.15 -3.65
N PHE A 249 12.33 -3.17 -4.12
CA PHE A 249 11.18 -3.39 -5.00
C PHE A 249 11.56 -3.61 -6.47
N VAL A 250 12.72 -3.09 -6.92
CA VAL A 250 13.13 -3.12 -8.33
C VAL A 250 13.11 -4.54 -8.93
N PRO A 251 13.67 -5.58 -8.28
CA PRO A 251 13.72 -6.92 -8.87
C PRO A 251 12.34 -7.54 -9.16
N LYS A 252 11.32 -7.19 -8.36
CA LYS A 252 9.96 -7.73 -8.47
C LYS A 252 9.07 -6.92 -9.41
N LEU A 253 9.32 -5.61 -9.52
CA LEU A 253 8.51 -4.70 -10.33
C LEU A 253 9.02 -4.50 -11.76
N ARG A 254 10.32 -4.72 -12.01
CA ARG A 254 10.90 -4.55 -13.35
C ARG A 254 10.27 -5.49 -14.38
N GLY A 255 10.20 -5.02 -15.62
CA GLY A 255 9.66 -5.82 -16.72
C GLY A 255 9.34 -5.00 -17.95
N ALA A 256 9.01 -5.67 -19.06
CA ALA A 256 8.62 -4.98 -20.30
C ALA A 256 7.45 -4.02 -20.04
N GLY A 257 7.53 -2.83 -20.65
CA GLY A 257 6.51 -1.78 -20.47
C GLY A 257 6.43 -1.16 -19.07
N THR A 258 7.41 -1.40 -18.20
CA THR A 258 7.42 -0.83 -16.84
C THR A 258 8.65 0.04 -16.63
N LEU A 259 8.46 1.24 -16.10
CA LEU A 259 9.50 2.10 -15.54
C LEU A 259 9.40 2.02 -14.02
N VAL A 260 10.48 1.66 -13.34
CA VAL A 260 10.54 1.64 -11.87
C VAL A 260 11.52 2.69 -11.39
N LEU A 261 11.09 3.56 -10.48
CA LEU A 261 11.91 4.59 -9.84
C LEU A 261 11.87 4.38 -8.32
N THR A 262 13.02 4.44 -7.65
CA THR A 262 13.09 4.29 -6.19
C THR A 262 13.93 5.41 -5.57
N ALA A 263 13.53 5.83 -4.37
CA ALA A 263 14.19 6.92 -3.64
C ALA A 263 15.55 6.52 -3.06
N ALA A 264 15.78 5.23 -2.83
CA ALA A 264 17.02 4.71 -2.31
C ALA A 264 17.41 3.36 -2.93
N ARG A 265 18.66 2.97 -2.75
CA ARG A 265 19.16 1.60 -2.96
C ARG A 265 18.55 0.66 -1.91
N SER A 266 18.55 -0.64 -2.20
CA SER A 266 17.91 -1.66 -1.35
C SER A 266 18.44 -1.74 0.08
N ASP A 267 19.66 -1.30 0.35
CA ASP A 267 20.35 -1.32 1.65
C ASP A 267 20.66 0.10 2.17
N ARG A 268 19.90 1.11 1.69
CA ARG A 268 20.08 2.53 2.04
C ARG A 268 18.77 3.18 2.48
N THR A 269 18.87 4.15 3.36
CA THR A 269 17.76 5.04 3.72
C THR A 269 17.56 6.13 2.67
N SER A 270 16.37 6.72 2.63
CA SER A 270 16.08 8.02 1.99
C SER A 270 15.83 9.08 3.06
N PHE A 271 15.65 10.35 2.66
CA PHE A 271 15.66 11.49 3.61
C PHE A 271 14.53 12.49 3.37
N GLY A 272 14.26 13.31 4.39
CA GLY A 272 13.30 14.42 4.35
C GLY A 272 11.85 14.03 4.68
N CYS A 273 11.64 12.97 5.45
CA CYS A 273 10.30 12.48 5.82
C CYS A 273 9.90 12.76 7.28
N GLY A 274 10.65 13.55 8.04
CA GLY A 274 10.30 13.89 9.43
C GLY A 274 9.17 14.93 9.54
N ALA A 275 8.59 15.08 10.73
CA ALA A 275 7.43 15.95 10.99
C ALA A 275 7.58 17.42 10.52
N ASP A 276 8.79 17.98 10.54
CA ASP A 276 9.06 19.35 10.07
C ASP A 276 9.25 19.46 8.54
N SER A 277 9.14 18.34 7.81
CA SER A 277 9.40 18.29 6.37
C SER A 277 8.11 18.39 5.57
N ASP A 278 8.01 19.42 4.73
CA ASP A 278 6.86 19.55 3.83
C ASP A 278 6.87 18.55 2.66
N ILE A 279 8.07 18.12 2.23
CA ILE A 279 8.29 17.19 1.10
C ILE A 279 9.65 16.50 1.25
N THR A 280 9.72 15.22 0.89
CA THR A 280 10.95 14.41 0.96
C THR A 280 12.02 14.90 -0.01
N TYR A 281 13.26 14.45 0.17
CA TYR A 281 14.35 14.76 -0.78
C TYR A 281 14.01 14.24 -2.18
N PHE A 282 13.50 13.02 -2.27
CA PHE A 282 13.13 12.44 -3.56
C PHE A 282 11.93 13.15 -4.19
N GLY A 283 10.87 13.41 -3.42
CA GLY A 283 9.72 14.19 -3.88
C GLY A 283 10.13 15.58 -4.35
N ARG A 284 11.00 16.27 -3.60
CA ARG A 284 11.49 17.60 -3.98
C ARG A 284 12.30 17.55 -5.28
N ALA A 285 13.23 16.61 -5.39
CA ALA A 285 14.14 16.54 -6.52
C ALA A 285 13.47 16.01 -7.80
N TRP A 286 12.70 14.92 -7.72
CA TRP A 286 12.06 14.31 -8.88
C TRP A 286 10.71 14.95 -9.20
N LEU A 287 9.78 14.95 -8.24
CA LEU A 287 8.40 15.37 -8.46
C LEU A 287 8.29 16.90 -8.58
N ALA A 288 8.95 17.68 -7.71
CA ALA A 288 8.85 19.14 -7.74
C ALA A 288 9.84 19.78 -8.73
N HIS A 289 11.14 19.57 -8.58
CA HIS A 289 12.15 20.22 -9.43
C HIS A 289 12.28 19.53 -10.79
N GLY A 290 12.42 18.20 -10.82
CA GLY A 290 12.61 17.41 -12.02
C GLY A 290 11.47 17.56 -13.03
N LEU A 291 10.23 17.28 -12.62
CA LEU A 291 9.06 17.38 -13.50
C LEU A 291 8.67 18.83 -13.87
N SER A 292 9.12 19.81 -13.08
CA SER A 292 9.08 21.23 -13.47
C SER A 292 10.06 21.53 -14.59
N ALA A 293 11.29 21.02 -14.50
CA ALA A 293 12.33 21.24 -15.50
C ALA A 293 12.04 20.53 -16.83
N THR A 294 11.45 19.34 -16.81
CA THR A 294 11.17 18.53 -18.00
C THR A 294 9.96 17.62 -17.78
N PRO A 295 9.07 17.41 -18.77
CA PRO A 295 7.99 16.43 -18.65
C PRO A 295 8.46 14.98 -18.81
N ASP A 296 9.74 14.76 -19.13
CA ASP A 296 10.34 13.44 -19.29
C ASP A 296 10.72 12.83 -17.94
N PHE A 297 10.09 11.71 -17.57
CA PHE A 297 10.29 11.08 -16.26
C PHE A 297 11.72 10.55 -16.07
N ILE A 298 12.36 10.08 -17.14
CA ILE A 298 13.71 9.51 -17.11
C ILE A 298 14.73 10.64 -17.02
N GLU A 299 14.55 11.70 -17.82
CA GLU A 299 15.40 12.90 -17.73
C GLU A 299 15.26 13.58 -16.35
N ALA A 300 14.03 13.71 -15.85
CA ALA A 300 13.74 14.26 -14.52
C ALA A 300 14.43 13.44 -13.42
N PHE A 301 14.44 12.11 -13.53
CA PHE A 301 15.15 11.24 -12.60
C PHE A 301 16.67 11.46 -12.63
N GLY A 302 17.26 11.62 -13.82
CA GLY A 302 18.67 11.95 -13.96
C GLY A 302 19.05 13.26 -13.24
N LYS A 303 18.22 14.29 -13.36
CA LYS A 303 18.39 15.57 -12.62
C LYS A 303 18.24 15.36 -11.12
N ALA A 304 17.20 14.64 -10.70
CA ALA A 304 16.91 14.38 -9.29
C ALA A 304 18.07 13.67 -8.60
N LYS A 305 18.67 12.65 -9.23
CA LYS A 305 19.82 11.92 -8.69
C LYS A 305 21.03 12.82 -8.44
N ALA A 306 21.31 13.74 -9.35
CA ALA A 306 22.41 14.69 -9.19
C ALA A 306 22.15 15.69 -8.06
N GLU A 307 20.91 16.15 -7.94
CA GLU A 307 20.49 17.10 -6.91
C GLU A 307 20.51 16.47 -5.51
N ILE A 308 19.93 15.29 -5.35
CA ILE A 308 19.93 14.50 -4.11
C ILE A 308 21.38 14.24 -3.64
N ALA A 309 22.24 13.74 -4.52
CA ALA A 309 23.65 13.49 -4.19
C ALA A 309 24.39 14.78 -3.76
N GLY A 310 24.01 15.93 -4.32
CA GLY A 310 24.52 17.23 -3.93
C GLY A 310 24.07 17.64 -2.53
N TRP A 311 22.80 17.42 -2.18
CA TRP A 311 22.26 17.69 -0.84
C TRP A 311 22.88 16.77 0.21
N GLU A 312 22.85 15.46 -0.02
CA GLU A 312 23.42 14.46 0.89
C GLU A 312 24.91 14.70 1.18
N LYS A 313 25.68 15.09 0.15
CA LYS A 313 27.09 15.46 0.34
C LYS A 313 27.26 16.71 1.20
N ARG A 314 26.41 17.73 1.02
CA ARG A 314 26.47 18.96 1.83
C ARG A 314 26.10 18.68 3.29
N ASP A 315 25.15 17.78 3.49
CA ASP A 315 24.60 17.46 4.81
C ASP A 315 25.32 16.27 5.48
N ALA A 316 26.41 15.78 4.85
CA ALA A 316 27.24 14.67 5.32
C ALA A 316 26.46 13.36 5.59
N LEU A 317 25.42 13.12 4.79
CA LEU A 317 24.59 11.92 4.84
C LEU A 317 25.23 10.78 4.03
N GLU A 318 24.95 9.54 4.43
CA GLU A 318 25.26 8.39 3.59
C GLU A 318 24.38 8.45 2.32
N PRO A 319 24.95 8.40 1.10
CA PRO A 319 24.16 8.58 -0.11
C PRO A 319 23.05 7.54 -0.26
N SER A 320 21.82 7.99 -0.53
CA SER A 320 20.67 7.10 -0.75
C SER A 320 20.78 6.29 -2.04
N GLU A 321 21.51 6.82 -3.03
CA GLU A 321 21.69 6.24 -4.37
C GLU A 321 20.36 5.83 -5.06
N PRO A 322 19.47 6.79 -5.39
CA PRO A 322 18.20 6.49 -6.07
C PRO A 322 18.40 5.59 -7.31
N GLN A 323 17.48 4.64 -7.51
CA GLN A 323 17.56 3.65 -8.59
C GLN A 323 16.47 3.82 -9.65
N ILE A 324 16.80 3.40 -10.87
CA ILE A 324 15.91 3.42 -12.04
C ILE A 324 16.07 2.11 -12.82
N ASP A 325 14.95 1.50 -13.21
CA ASP A 325 14.89 0.39 -14.16
C ASP A 325 13.95 0.78 -15.31
N VAL A 326 14.46 0.71 -16.55
CA VAL A 326 13.72 1.09 -17.76
C VAL A 326 13.41 -0.16 -18.57
N GLY A 327 12.20 -0.67 -18.42
CA GLY A 327 11.71 -1.83 -19.14
C GLY A 327 11.57 -1.62 -20.64
N ALA A 328 11.69 -2.70 -21.42
CA ALA A 328 11.58 -2.62 -22.88
C ALA A 328 10.29 -1.92 -23.34
N GLY A 329 10.45 -0.87 -24.16
CA GLY A 329 9.36 -0.13 -24.81
C GLY A 329 8.71 0.98 -23.99
N ILE A 330 8.92 1.07 -22.67
CA ILE A 330 8.25 2.09 -21.84
C ILE A 330 8.69 3.51 -22.22
N GLU A 331 9.98 3.71 -22.50
CA GLU A 331 10.52 5.01 -22.92
C GLU A 331 9.81 5.52 -24.18
N SER A 332 9.76 4.72 -25.25
CA SER A 332 9.05 5.09 -26.48
C SER A 332 7.55 5.34 -26.26
N LYS A 333 6.92 4.63 -25.31
CA LYS A 333 5.53 4.88 -24.97
C LYS A 333 5.34 6.22 -24.25
N LEU A 334 6.20 6.52 -23.28
CA LEU A 334 6.19 7.80 -22.58
C LEU A 334 6.47 8.96 -23.56
N ASP A 335 7.36 8.78 -24.53
CA ASP A 335 7.60 9.76 -25.60
C ASP A 335 6.32 10.02 -26.43
N ALA A 336 5.63 8.95 -26.82
CA ALA A 336 4.39 9.05 -27.58
C ALA A 336 3.29 9.76 -26.78
N TRP A 337 3.19 9.46 -25.49
CA TRP A 337 2.30 10.17 -24.57
C TRP A 337 2.67 11.65 -24.48
N ARG A 338 3.94 12.01 -24.22
CA ARG A 338 4.39 13.41 -24.10
C ARG A 338 4.13 14.22 -25.37
N LYS A 339 4.31 13.63 -26.56
CA LYS A 339 3.99 14.26 -27.85
C LYS A 339 2.49 14.54 -28.04
N ALA A 340 1.63 13.73 -27.43
CA ALA A 340 0.17 13.87 -27.52
C ALA A 340 -0.44 14.66 -26.34
N ALA A 341 0.28 14.76 -25.23
CA ALA A 341 -0.10 15.52 -24.05
C ALA A 341 0.10 17.02 -24.29
N ARG A 342 -0.84 17.84 -23.83
CA ARG A 342 -0.70 19.30 -23.83
C ARG A 342 0.04 19.72 -22.57
N ILE A 343 1.36 19.51 -22.57
CA ILE A 343 2.19 19.81 -21.41
C ILE A 343 2.02 21.30 -21.00
N GLY A 344 1.42 21.55 -19.83
CA GLY A 344 1.16 22.86 -19.26
C GLY A 344 2.41 23.48 -18.61
N PRO A 345 2.35 24.67 -17.99
CA PRO A 345 3.50 25.24 -17.27
C PRO A 345 3.89 24.40 -16.03
N PRO A 346 5.12 24.56 -15.50
CA PRO A 346 5.49 23.98 -14.21
C PRO A 346 4.50 24.35 -13.10
N VAL A 347 4.24 23.41 -12.19
CA VAL A 347 3.36 23.61 -11.03
C VAL A 347 4.28 23.80 -9.84
N PRO A 348 4.22 24.92 -9.11
CA PRO A 348 4.97 25.06 -7.86
C PRO A 348 4.44 24.08 -6.80
N PHE A 349 5.35 23.47 -6.04
CA PHE A 349 4.97 22.71 -4.86
C PHE A 349 4.37 23.65 -3.80
N GLN A 350 3.25 23.21 -3.22
CA GLN A 350 2.62 23.81 -2.06
C GLN A 350 2.18 22.65 -1.16
N PRO A 351 2.49 22.67 0.15
CA PRO A 351 1.95 21.70 1.10
C PRO A 351 0.42 21.68 1.08
N ALA A 352 -0.19 20.54 1.41
CA ALA A 352 -1.62 20.47 1.60
C ALA A 352 -2.03 21.31 2.83
N HIS A 353 -3.27 21.83 2.82
CA HIS A 353 -3.80 22.73 3.84
C HIS A 353 -4.98 22.13 4.59
#